data_AF-A0A0D2M7B1-F1
#
_entry.id   AF-A0A0D2M7B1-F1
#
_cell.length_a   1.000
_cell.length_b   1.000
_cell.length_c   1.000
_cell.angle_alpha   90.00
_cell.angle_beta   90.00
_cell.angle_gamma   90.00
#
_symmetry.space_group_name_H-M   'P 1'
#
loop_
_entity.id
_entity.type
_entity.pdbx_description
1 polymer ?
#
loop_
_entity_poly.entity_id
_entity_poly.type
_entity_poly.pdbx_seq_one_letter_code
_entity_poly.pdbx_strand_id
1 'polypeptide(L)'
;MRIATAAAGPTPHPQQTAAAADAAPAVAHCGAVAWRRLGTPRRELTLDFTLPTGQSFRWRRTASGEFTGVIGRRVVSLRQEADDVAWRVVARGAGLPDDAGADEAALADYFNLGVDLAALYKEWAAADARFAQASVDEGNWRASPFAICSAAV
;
A
#
# COMPACT_ATOMS: atom_id res chain seq x y z
N MET A 1 -17.22 22.51 -69.47
CA MET A 1 -18.32 22.07 -68.58
C MET A 1 -17.68 21.21 -67.49
N ARG A 2 -17.54 21.77 -66.28
CA ARG A 2 -16.75 21.20 -65.18
C ARG A 2 -17.64 20.29 -64.33
N ILE A 3 -17.21 19.07 -64.08
CA ILE A 3 -17.88 18.10 -63.21
C ILE A 3 -17.16 18.17 -61.86
N ALA A 4 -17.84 18.71 -60.84
CA ALA A 4 -17.31 18.85 -59.50
C ALA A 4 -17.65 17.59 -58.69
N THR A 5 -16.61 16.90 -58.23
CA THR A 5 -16.67 15.82 -57.23
C THR A 5 -16.94 16.45 -55.87
N ALA A 6 -18.09 16.17 -55.27
CA ALA A 6 -18.41 16.58 -53.89
C ALA A 6 -18.23 15.37 -52.95
N ALA A 7 -17.22 15.46 -52.11
CA ALA A 7 -16.95 14.53 -51.03
C ALA A 7 -18.00 14.70 -49.92
N ALA A 8 -18.71 13.62 -49.59
CA ALA A 8 -19.61 13.57 -48.43
C ALA A 8 -18.78 13.53 -47.15
N GLY A 9 -18.93 14.55 -46.30
CA GLY A 9 -18.33 14.61 -44.98
C GLY A 9 -18.94 13.60 -43.99
N PRO A 10 -18.25 13.29 -42.89
CA PRO A 10 -18.70 12.32 -41.91
C PRO A 10 -19.90 12.84 -41.12
N THR A 11 -20.90 11.98 -40.97
CA THR A 11 -22.08 12.15 -40.13
C THR A 11 -21.70 12.30 -38.64
N PRO A 12 -22.24 13.29 -37.91
CA PRO A 12 -22.10 13.36 -36.47
C PRO A 12 -23.03 12.34 -35.80
N HIS A 13 -22.44 11.40 -35.05
CA HIS A 13 -23.18 10.59 -34.08
C HIS A 13 -23.66 11.47 -32.93
N PRO A 14 -24.92 11.35 -32.47
CA PRO A 14 -25.38 12.04 -31.27
C PRO A 14 -24.72 11.42 -30.03
N GLN A 15 -23.87 12.20 -29.33
CA GLN A 15 -23.46 11.89 -27.97
C GLN A 15 -24.68 11.99 -27.06
N GLN A 16 -25.12 10.85 -26.52
CA GLN A 16 -26.02 10.82 -25.37
C GLN A 16 -25.25 11.31 -24.14
N THR A 17 -25.53 12.54 -23.73
CA THR A 17 -25.26 13.06 -22.39
C THR A 17 -26.27 12.45 -21.41
N ALA A 18 -25.96 11.25 -20.91
CA ALA A 18 -26.58 10.74 -19.69
C ALA A 18 -25.72 11.20 -18.50
N ALA A 19 -26.10 12.33 -17.91
CA ALA A 19 -25.66 12.72 -16.58
C ALA A 19 -26.20 11.72 -15.56
N ALA A 20 -25.46 10.63 -15.34
CA ALA A 20 -25.62 9.81 -14.16
C ALA A 20 -24.90 10.54 -13.03
N ALA A 21 -25.69 11.11 -12.11
CA ALA A 21 -25.22 11.62 -10.84
C ALA A 21 -24.54 10.47 -10.09
N ASP A 22 -23.21 10.43 -10.12
CA ASP A 22 -22.43 9.53 -9.31
C ASP A 22 -22.46 10.09 -7.87
N ALA A 23 -23.46 9.64 -7.12
CA ALA A 23 -23.52 9.86 -5.69
C ALA A 23 -22.33 9.14 -5.09
N ALA A 24 -21.25 9.90 -4.86
CA ALA A 24 -20.07 9.43 -4.15
C ALA A 24 -20.52 8.61 -2.92
N PRO A 25 -20.09 7.35 -2.77
CA PRO A 25 -20.52 6.54 -1.65
C PRO A 25 -20.16 7.28 -0.36
N ALA A 26 -21.13 7.43 0.54
CA ALA A 26 -20.97 8.17 1.78
C ALA A 26 -19.80 7.59 2.58
N VAL A 27 -18.64 8.25 2.47
CA VAL A 27 -17.44 7.89 3.22
C VAL A 27 -17.68 8.42 4.64
N ALA A 28 -18.16 7.54 5.52
CA ALA A 28 -18.31 7.86 6.93
C ALA A 28 -16.92 8.16 7.50
N HIS A 29 -16.61 9.44 7.70
CA HIS A 29 -15.41 9.89 8.38
C HIS A 29 -15.62 9.66 9.87
N CYS A 30 -15.06 8.58 10.42
CA CYS A 30 -15.12 8.31 11.84
C CYS A 30 -14.20 9.30 12.56
N GLY A 31 -14.75 10.05 13.52
CA GLY A 31 -13.99 10.98 14.36
C GLY A 31 -12.79 10.28 15.02
N ALA A 32 -11.66 10.99 15.07
CA ALA A 32 -10.37 10.61 15.67
C ALA A 32 -10.31 9.21 16.32
N VAL A 33 -10.21 8.15 15.50
CA VAL A 33 -9.99 6.79 15.98
C VAL A 33 -8.60 6.70 16.61
N ALA A 34 -8.54 6.19 17.84
CA ALA A 34 -7.29 6.02 18.58
C ALA A 34 -6.34 5.06 17.86
N TRP A 35 -5.04 5.35 17.90
CA TRP A 35 -4.01 4.46 17.40
C TRP A 35 -3.93 3.19 18.26
N ARG A 36 -3.88 2.04 17.59
CA ARG A 36 -3.72 0.71 18.19
C ARG A 36 -2.38 0.13 17.80
N ARG A 37 -1.84 -0.77 18.61
CA ARG A 37 -0.59 -1.48 18.32
C ARG A 37 -0.88 -2.78 17.60
N LEU A 38 -0.04 -3.13 16.64
CA LEU A 38 -0.12 -4.39 15.91
C LEU A 38 0.68 -5.50 16.61
N GLY A 39 1.64 -5.13 17.46
CA GLY A 39 2.51 -6.09 18.15
C GLY A 39 3.55 -6.71 17.22
N THR A 40 3.92 -6.01 16.15
CA THR A 40 4.83 -6.53 15.12
C THR A 40 6.17 -5.82 15.19
N PRO A 41 7.25 -6.51 15.59
CA PRO A 41 8.57 -5.91 15.69
C PRO A 41 9.13 -5.56 14.32
N ARG A 42 10.12 -4.67 14.27
CA ARG A 42 10.66 -4.16 12.98
C ARG A 42 11.29 -5.23 12.09
N ARG A 43 11.78 -6.32 12.69
CA ARG A 43 12.35 -7.48 12.00
C ARG A 43 11.31 -8.26 11.19
N GLU A 44 10.03 -8.15 11.56
CA GLU A 44 8.92 -8.80 10.86
C GLU A 44 8.25 -7.83 9.88
N LEU A 45 8.12 -6.55 10.26
CA LEU A 45 7.51 -5.54 9.40
C LEU A 45 8.19 -4.17 9.55
N THR A 46 8.72 -3.65 8.44
CA THR A 46 9.17 -2.26 8.34
C THR A 46 8.50 -1.56 7.16
N LEU A 47 7.66 -0.57 7.46
CA LEU A 47 6.75 0.04 6.49
C LEU A 47 7.47 0.69 5.29
N ASP A 48 8.58 1.37 5.52
CA ASP A 48 9.35 2.06 4.47
C ASP A 48 9.94 1.10 3.42
N PHE A 49 10.09 -0.20 3.73
CA PHE A 49 10.58 -1.21 2.80
C PHE A 49 9.47 -2.09 2.22
N THR A 50 8.35 -2.26 2.93
CA THR A 50 7.25 -3.12 2.45
C THR A 50 6.29 -2.39 1.54
N LEU A 51 5.93 -1.15 1.88
CA LEU A 51 4.84 -0.43 1.21
C LEU A 51 5.28 0.25 -0.12
N PRO A 52 6.46 0.87 -0.22
CA PRO A 52 6.88 1.56 -1.46
C PRO A 52 7.44 0.64 -2.54
N THR A 53 7.74 -0.63 -2.25
CA THR A 53 8.51 -1.53 -3.14
C THR A 53 7.72 -2.16 -4.27
N GLY A 54 6.59 -1.55 -4.66
CA GLY A 54 5.78 -2.00 -5.80
C GLY A 54 4.97 -3.27 -5.55
N GLN A 55 5.04 -3.86 -4.36
CA GLN A 55 4.16 -4.96 -3.93
C GLN A 55 2.70 -4.51 -3.84
N SER A 56 2.47 -3.22 -3.55
CA SER A 56 1.13 -2.64 -3.54
C SER A 56 1.15 -1.16 -3.90
N PHE A 57 0.32 -0.76 -4.87
CA PHE A 57 0.17 0.65 -5.29
C PHE A 57 -0.88 1.42 -4.47
N ARG A 58 -1.41 0.79 -3.42
CA ARG A 58 -2.55 1.29 -2.63
C ARG A 58 -2.13 2.11 -1.42
N TRP A 59 -0.83 2.22 -1.15
CA TRP A 59 -0.29 2.94 -0.01
C TRP A 59 0.32 4.26 -0.44
N ARG A 60 -0.01 5.30 0.31
CA ARG A 60 0.55 6.64 0.15
C ARG A 60 1.19 7.07 1.46
N ARG A 61 2.43 7.54 1.40
CA ARG A 61 3.09 8.17 2.55
C ARG A 61 2.38 9.50 2.86
N THR A 62 1.85 9.63 4.06
CA THR A 62 1.13 10.83 4.53
C THR A 62 1.99 11.71 5.43
N ALA A 63 2.94 11.11 6.16
CA ALA A 63 3.93 11.82 6.96
C ALA A 63 5.22 10.99 7.11
N SER A 64 6.20 11.51 7.84
CA SER A 64 7.41 10.75 8.18
C SER A 64 7.03 9.50 8.98
N GLY A 65 7.32 8.32 8.43
CA GLY A 65 6.95 7.03 9.03
C GLY A 65 5.45 6.70 9.05
N GLU A 66 4.60 7.51 8.41
CA GLU A 66 3.15 7.27 8.33
C GLU A 66 2.70 7.00 6.89
N PHE A 67 1.89 5.97 6.74
CA PHE A 67 1.34 5.53 5.46
C PHE A 67 -0.17 5.34 5.58
N THR A 68 -0.91 5.78 4.59
CA THR A 68 -2.35 5.53 4.48
C THR A 68 -2.64 4.76 3.22
N GLY A 69 -3.44 3.71 3.34
CA GLY A 69 -3.80 2.86 2.21
C GLY A 69 -5.12 2.15 2.42
N VAL A 70 -5.46 1.28 1.48
CA VAL A 70 -6.74 0.56 1.47
C VAL A 70 -6.50 -0.94 1.57
N ILE A 71 -7.06 -1.55 2.62
CA ILE A 71 -7.07 -3.00 2.84
C ILE A 71 -8.52 -3.47 2.78
N GLY A 72 -8.85 -4.27 1.76
CA GLY A 72 -10.23 -4.70 1.51
C GLY A 72 -11.17 -3.49 1.35
N ARG A 73 -12.13 -3.34 2.27
CA ARG A 73 -13.09 -2.21 2.33
C ARG A 73 -12.78 -1.21 3.46
N ARG A 74 -11.53 -1.12 3.89
CA ARG A 74 -11.08 -0.27 5.01
C ARG A 74 -9.98 0.67 4.52
N VAL A 75 -10.09 1.95 4.87
CA VAL A 75 -9.00 2.91 4.75
C VAL A 75 -8.25 2.88 6.06
N VAL A 76 -6.96 2.52 6.01
CA VAL A 76 -6.12 2.31 7.19
C VAL A 76 -4.95 3.27 7.14
N SER A 77 -4.63 3.89 8.27
CA SER A 77 -3.34 4.56 8.48
C SER A 77 -2.46 3.68 9.35
N LEU A 78 -1.21 3.52 8.94
CA LEU A 78 -0.15 2.83 9.65
C LEU A 78 0.94 3.84 9.99
N ARG A 79 1.55 3.65 11.15
CA ARG A 79 2.66 4.47 11.62
C ARG A 79 3.75 3.57 12.18
N GLN A 80 4.97 3.74 11.69
CA GLN A 80 6.13 3.05 12.20
C GLN A 80 6.52 3.60 13.58
N GLU A 81 6.57 2.74 14.59
CA GLU A 81 7.15 3.05 15.91
C GLU A 81 8.54 2.40 16.06
N ALA A 82 9.18 2.60 17.22
CA ALA A 82 10.56 2.16 17.47
C ALA A 82 10.76 0.65 17.33
N ASP A 83 9.83 -0.15 17.86
CA ASP A 83 9.82 -1.62 17.76
C ASP A 83 8.39 -2.18 17.61
N ASP A 84 7.52 -1.40 16.98
CA ASP A 84 6.13 -1.81 16.71
C ASP A 84 5.60 -1.03 15.49
N VAL A 85 4.42 -1.44 15.03
CA VAL A 85 3.62 -0.73 14.05
C VAL A 85 2.29 -0.34 14.68
N ALA A 86 2.02 0.95 14.72
CA ALA A 86 0.72 1.45 15.12
C ALA A 86 -0.22 1.52 13.92
N TRP A 87 -1.49 1.23 14.12
CA TRP A 87 -2.53 1.26 13.09
C TRP A 87 -3.80 1.96 13.58
N ARG A 88 -4.58 2.49 12.65
CA ARG A 88 -5.96 2.96 12.87
C ARG A 88 -6.76 2.84 11.59
N VAL A 89 -8.07 2.63 11.72
CA VAL A 89 -9.00 2.66 10.59
C VAL A 89 -9.62 4.05 10.49
N VAL A 90 -9.41 4.71 9.36
CA VAL A 90 -9.89 6.07 9.08
C VAL A 90 -11.33 6.05 8.54
N ALA A 91 -11.62 5.08 7.69
CA ALA A 91 -12.95 4.89 7.11
C ALA A 91 -13.23 3.43 6.82
N ARG A 92 -14.51 3.06 6.87
CA ARG A 92 -14.99 1.70 6.55
C ARG A 92 -16.09 1.79 5.50
N GLY A 93 -16.14 0.80 4.61
CA GLY A 93 -17.26 0.63 3.69
C GLY A 93 -18.57 0.35 4.44
N ALA A 94 -19.69 0.76 3.86
CA ALA A 94 -21.01 0.57 4.45
C ALA A 94 -21.29 -0.91 4.79
N GLY A 95 -21.88 -1.14 5.97
CA GLY A 95 -22.24 -2.47 6.46
C GLY A 95 -21.08 -3.28 7.08
N LEU A 96 -19.87 -2.71 7.20
CA LEU A 96 -18.83 -3.31 8.04
C LEU A 96 -19.08 -2.96 9.52
N PRO A 97 -18.98 -3.93 10.44
CA PRO A 97 -19.03 -3.65 11.87
C PRO A 97 -17.79 -2.84 12.30
N ASP A 98 -17.99 -1.95 13.28
CA ASP A 98 -16.87 -1.27 13.96
C ASP A 98 -16.28 -2.23 15.01
N ASP A 99 -15.57 -3.24 14.50
CA ASP A 99 -14.91 -4.25 15.32
C ASP A 99 -13.41 -4.20 15.12
N ALA A 100 -12.70 -3.81 16.18
CA ALA A 100 -11.24 -3.73 16.16
C ALA A 100 -10.60 -5.11 15.97
N GLY A 101 -11.22 -6.20 16.45
CA GLY A 101 -10.70 -7.55 16.28
C GLY A 101 -10.70 -7.99 14.81
N ALA A 102 -11.81 -7.77 14.10
CA ALA A 102 -11.89 -8.03 12.66
C ALA A 102 -10.96 -7.14 11.83
N ASP A 103 -10.72 -5.89 12.25
CA ASP A 103 -9.78 -4.99 11.60
C ASP A 103 -8.33 -5.45 11.78
N GLU A 104 -7.97 -5.85 13.00
CA GLU A 104 -6.64 -6.40 13.32
C GLU A 104 -6.38 -7.71 12.58
N ALA A 105 -7.36 -8.61 12.52
CA ALA A 105 -7.25 -9.85 11.76
C ALA A 105 -7.05 -9.60 10.26
N ALA A 106 -7.75 -8.62 9.68
CA ALA A 106 -7.58 -8.24 8.27
C ALA A 106 -6.19 -7.62 7.99
N LEU A 107 -5.65 -6.88 8.96
CA LEU A 107 -4.28 -6.35 8.90
C LEU A 107 -3.24 -7.48 8.98
N ALA A 108 -3.42 -8.39 9.93
CA ALA A 108 -2.54 -9.54 10.11
C ALA A 108 -2.51 -10.45 8.88
N ASP A 109 -3.68 -10.70 8.26
CA ASP A 109 -3.79 -11.45 7.01
C ASP A 109 -3.11 -10.71 5.85
N TYR A 110 -3.36 -9.40 5.69
CA TYR A 110 -2.76 -8.60 4.62
C TYR A 110 -1.23 -8.56 4.68
N PHE A 111 -0.66 -8.45 5.89
CA PHE A 111 0.79 -8.47 6.11
C PHE A 111 1.36 -9.88 6.31
N ASN A 112 0.51 -10.90 6.23
CA ASN A 112 0.87 -12.31 6.44
C ASN A 112 1.64 -12.54 7.77
N LEU A 113 1.22 -11.87 8.85
CA LEU A 113 1.88 -11.91 10.16
C LEU A 113 1.81 -13.28 10.85
N GLY A 114 1.01 -14.21 10.32
CA GLY A 114 1.01 -15.60 10.78
C GLY A 114 2.26 -16.39 10.36
N VAL A 115 3.11 -15.83 9.50
CA VAL A 115 4.35 -16.46 9.04
C VAL A 115 5.54 -15.83 9.76
N ASP A 116 6.35 -16.67 10.40
CA ASP A 116 7.58 -16.24 11.05
C ASP A 116 8.66 -15.94 9.99
N LEU A 117 8.75 -14.67 9.60
CA LEU A 117 9.73 -14.20 8.63
C LEU A 117 11.17 -14.40 9.12
N ALA A 118 11.41 -14.34 10.43
CA ALA A 118 12.75 -14.51 10.99
C ALA A 118 13.22 -15.97 10.87
N ALA A 119 12.32 -16.93 11.07
CA ALA A 119 12.59 -18.34 10.81
C ALA A 119 12.92 -18.59 9.33
N LEU A 120 12.10 -18.03 8.42
CA LEU A 120 12.34 -18.15 6.97
C LEU A 120 13.69 -17.54 6.55
N TYR A 121 14.02 -16.35 7.05
CA TYR A 121 15.31 -15.70 6.77
C TYR A 121 16.48 -16.54 7.25
N LYS A 122 16.36 -17.20 8.40
CA LYS A 122 17.39 -18.09 8.94
C LYS A 122 17.58 -19.31 8.03
N GLU A 123 16.50 -19.92 7.55
CA GLU A 123 16.57 -21.07 6.64
C GLU A 123 17.18 -20.69 5.29
N TRP A 124 16.76 -19.56 4.72
CA TRP A 124 17.29 -19.09 3.42
C TRP A 124 18.76 -18.65 3.52
N ALA A 125 19.16 -18.01 4.62
CA ALA A 125 20.56 -17.66 4.87
C ALA A 125 21.44 -18.90 5.05
N ALA A 126 20.93 -19.98 5.63
CA ALA A 126 21.66 -21.25 5.71
C ALA A 126 21.82 -21.93 4.34
N ALA A 127 20.89 -21.68 3.41
CA ALA A 127 20.88 -22.30 2.09
C ALA A 127 21.65 -21.52 1.00
N ASP A 128 21.68 -20.17 1.04
CA ASP A 128 22.39 -19.33 0.05
C ASP A 128 23.27 -18.27 0.74
N ALA A 129 24.57 -18.33 0.49
CA ALA A 129 25.56 -17.41 1.05
C ALA A 129 25.37 -15.94 0.60
N ARG A 130 24.87 -15.70 -0.63
CA ARG A 130 24.56 -14.34 -1.11
C ARG A 130 23.35 -13.78 -0.39
N PHE A 131 22.34 -14.63 -0.14
CA PHE A 131 21.18 -14.24 0.65
C PHE A 131 21.60 -13.91 2.08
N ALA A 132 22.43 -14.76 2.70
CA ALA A 132 22.98 -14.50 4.03
C ALA A 132 23.70 -13.15 4.13
N GLN A 133 24.49 -12.80 3.11
CA GLN A 133 25.18 -11.51 3.06
C GLN A 133 24.18 -10.33 2.93
N ALA A 134 23.21 -10.44 2.03
CA ALA A 134 22.19 -9.41 1.81
C ALA A 134 21.32 -9.15 3.06
N SER A 135 20.92 -10.20 3.79
CA SER A 135 20.12 -10.08 5.01
C SER A 135 20.87 -9.42 6.17
N VAL A 136 22.20 -9.52 6.20
CA VAL A 136 23.04 -8.85 7.21
C VAL A 136 23.28 -7.39 6.82
N ASP A 137 23.44 -7.10 5.52
CA ASP A 137 23.64 -5.74 4.99
C ASP A 137 22.40 -4.83 5.08
N GLU A 138 21.20 -5.37 5.30
CA GLU A 138 20.03 -4.56 5.68
C GLU A 138 20.24 -3.78 7.01
N GLY A 139 21.19 -4.22 7.83
CA GLY A 139 21.70 -3.47 8.99
C GLY A 139 22.78 -2.44 8.67
N ASN A 140 23.48 -2.57 7.54
CA ASN A 140 24.72 -1.86 7.22
C ASN A 140 24.58 -0.77 6.14
N TRP A 141 23.55 -0.83 5.27
CA TRP A 141 23.20 0.30 4.38
C TRP A 141 22.80 1.57 5.16
N ARG A 142 22.53 1.42 6.47
CA ARG A 142 22.09 2.45 7.42
C ARG A 142 23.11 3.57 7.71
N ALA A 143 24.35 3.48 7.20
CA ALA A 143 25.42 4.44 7.52
C ALA A 143 25.98 5.23 6.31
N SER A 144 25.52 4.98 5.08
CA SER A 144 26.08 5.69 3.90
C SER A 144 25.10 6.72 3.33
N PRO A 145 25.42 8.03 3.32
CA PRO A 145 24.57 9.04 2.69
C PRO A 145 24.55 8.99 1.16
N PHE A 146 25.29 8.07 0.51
CA PHE A 146 25.34 7.95 -0.95
C PHE A 146 25.57 6.50 -1.40
N ALA A 147 24.49 5.77 -1.71
CA ALA A 147 24.44 4.62 -2.62
C ALA A 147 22.96 4.20 -2.66
N ILE A 148 22.17 4.48 -3.70
CA ILE A 148 22.19 3.78 -4.98
C ILE A 148 21.68 4.76 -6.03
N CYS A 149 22.59 5.43 -6.75
CA CYS A 149 22.33 6.04 -8.05
C CYS A 149 23.66 6.21 -8.78
N SER A 150 24.36 5.09 -9.01
CA SER A 150 25.34 4.95 -10.11
C SER A 150 25.92 3.54 -10.07
N ALA A 151 25.33 2.63 -10.84
CA ALA A 151 26.00 1.47 -11.42
C ALA A 151 25.04 0.82 -12.43
N ALA A 152 24.81 1.50 -13.55
CA ALA A 152 24.33 0.88 -14.77
C ALA A 152 25.02 1.57 -15.95
N VAL A 153 25.92 0.79 -16.58
CA VAL A 153 26.65 0.99 -17.85
C VAL A 153 27.84 1.94 -17.81
#